data_AF-A0A8B6EYW2-F1
#
_entry.id   AF-A0A8B6EYW2-F1
#
_cell.length_a   1.000
_cell.length_b   1.000
_cell.length_c   1.000
_cell.angle_alpha   90.00
_cell.angle_beta   90.00
_cell.angle_gamma   90.00
#
_symmetry.space_group_name_H-M   'P 1'
#
loop_
_entity.id
_entity.type
_entity.pdbx_description
1 polymer ?
#
loop_
_entity_poly.entity_id
_entity_poly.type
_entity_poly.pdbx_seq_one_letter_code
_entity_poly.pdbx_strand_id
1 'polypeptide(L)'
;METIVPSVSNPADVAIDSLYEHLYWTERIRGGGIGRCNYDGSNITVIMKEDYIWSVTLDLENSWMYYNMIGIGIKRASLNGSDREIIQLKKHQIVAVTFGMF
;
A
#
# COMPACT_ATOMS: atom_id res chain seq x y z
N MET A 1 -16.81 17.19 -7.87
CA MET A 1 -16.10 15.90 -7.92
C MET A 1 -14.81 16.16 -8.67
N GLU A 2 -13.67 15.88 -8.04
CA GLU A 2 -12.34 16.14 -8.59
C GLU A 2 -11.55 14.82 -8.60
N THR A 3 -10.78 14.60 -9.66
CA THR A 3 -9.88 13.44 -9.79
C THR A 3 -8.48 13.90 -9.47
N ILE A 4 -7.87 13.33 -8.42
CA ILE A 4 -6.55 13.74 -7.92
C ILE A 4 -5.41 13.09 -8.73
N VAL A 5 -5.53 11.80 -9.06
CA VAL A 5 -4.52 11.06 -9.84
C VAL A 5 -5.15 10.59 -11.15
N PRO A 6 -4.86 11.23 -12.30
CA PRO A 6 -5.36 10.77 -13.59
C PRO A 6 -4.62 9.51 -14.06
N SER A 7 -5.27 8.72 -14.91
CA SER A 7 -4.65 7.62 -15.65
C SER A 7 -4.10 6.45 -14.82
N VAL A 8 -4.59 6.25 -13.58
CA VAL A 8 -4.31 5.02 -12.82
C VAL A 8 -4.97 3.83 -13.50
N SER A 9 -4.18 2.82 -13.81
CA SER A 9 -4.61 1.65 -14.56
C SER A 9 -5.14 0.57 -13.59
N ASN A 10 -6.46 0.49 -13.49
CA ASN A 10 -7.18 -0.42 -12.59
C ASN A 10 -6.86 -0.18 -11.09
N PRO A 11 -7.20 1.01 -10.53
CA PRO A 11 -7.03 1.29 -9.12
C PRO A 11 -7.84 0.30 -8.28
N ALA A 12 -7.23 -0.26 -7.24
CA ALA A 12 -7.90 -1.26 -6.38
C ALA A 12 -8.11 -0.78 -4.94
N ASP A 13 -7.16 -0.03 -4.38
CA ASP A 13 -7.22 0.47 -3.01
C ASP A 13 -6.43 1.77 -2.86
N VAL A 14 -6.68 2.49 -1.78
CA VAL A 14 -6.02 3.75 -1.42
C VAL A 14 -5.71 3.80 0.08
N ALA A 15 -4.55 4.34 0.45
CA ALA A 15 -4.19 4.62 1.83
C ALA A 15 -3.60 6.02 1.97
N ILE A 16 -3.65 6.56 3.19
CA ILE A 16 -3.34 7.95 3.49
C ILE A 16 -2.27 8.02 4.58
N ASP A 17 -1.19 8.73 4.30
CA ASP A 17 -0.21 9.18 5.28
C ASP A 17 -0.57 10.61 5.67
N SER A 18 -1.16 10.77 6.85
CA SER A 18 -1.57 12.07 7.41
C SER A 18 -0.44 12.88 8.02
N LEU A 19 0.72 12.26 8.24
CA LEU A 19 1.86 12.94 8.83
C LEU A 19 2.65 13.72 7.76
N TYR A 20 2.75 13.14 6.56
CA TYR A 20 3.49 13.72 5.44
C TYR A 20 2.62 14.11 4.24
N GLU A 21 1.29 14.09 4.40
CA GLU A 21 0.31 14.50 3.39
C GLU A 21 0.43 13.73 2.05
N HIS A 22 0.72 12.43 2.14
CA HIS A 22 0.83 11.56 0.98
C HIS A 22 -0.38 10.64 0.82
N LEU A 23 -0.82 10.45 -0.42
CA LEU A 23 -1.80 9.45 -0.83
C LEU A 23 -1.06 8.31 -1.55
N TYR A 24 -1.43 7.08 -1.21
CA TYR A 24 -0.91 5.86 -1.80
C TYR A 24 -2.03 5.13 -2.53
N TRP A 25 -1.77 4.55 -3.70
CA TRP A 25 -2.75 3.73 -4.42
C TRP A 25 -2.14 2.44 -4.95
N THR A 26 -2.97 1.43 -5.15
CA THR A 26 -2.59 0.14 -5.76
C THR A 26 -3.15 0.01 -7.17
N GLU A 27 -2.40 -0.64 -8.05
CA GLU A 27 -2.84 -1.01 -9.40
C GLU A 27 -2.93 -2.53 -9.55
N ARG A 28 -4.15 -3.03 -9.80
CA ARG A 28 -4.41 -4.47 -9.92
C ARG A 28 -4.26 -4.94 -11.37
N ILE A 29 -3.07 -4.76 -11.92
CA ILE A 29 -2.70 -5.21 -13.26
C ILE A 29 -1.28 -5.78 -13.28
N ARG A 30 -0.95 -6.50 -14.35
CA ARG A 30 0.43 -6.86 -14.68
C ARG A 30 1.23 -5.59 -14.99
N GLY A 31 2.40 -5.46 -14.39
CA GLY A 31 3.27 -4.28 -14.50
C GLY A 31 2.80 -3.07 -13.70
N GLY A 32 1.75 -3.21 -12.88
CA GLY A 32 1.28 -2.19 -11.96
C GLY A 32 2.16 -2.07 -10.72
N GLY A 33 1.53 -1.78 -9.58
CA GLY A 33 2.21 -1.76 -8.29
C GLY A 33 1.57 -0.78 -7.31
N ILE A 34 2.41 -0.06 -6.56
CA ILE A 34 1.99 0.99 -5.63
C ILE A 34 2.56 2.33 -6.09
N GLY A 35 1.67 3.30 -6.24
CA GLY A 35 2.03 4.69 -6.47
C GLY A 35 1.78 5.56 -5.25
N ARG A 36 2.39 6.75 -5.27
CA ARG A 36 2.26 7.78 -4.25
C ARG A 36 2.20 9.17 -4.88
N CYS A 37 1.42 10.06 -4.29
CA CYS A 37 1.41 11.49 -4.60
C CYS A 37 1.17 12.29 -3.32
N ASN A 38 1.29 13.61 -3.40
CA ASN A 38 0.78 14.51 -2.37
C ASN A 38 -0.77 14.56 -2.45
N TYR A 39 -1.44 15.07 -1.42
CA TYR A 39 -2.91 15.20 -1.41
C TYR A 39 -3.48 16.06 -2.54
N ASP A 40 -2.71 17.04 -3.01
CA ASP A 40 -3.06 17.89 -4.14
C ASP A 40 -2.83 17.21 -5.51
N GLY A 41 -2.40 15.94 -5.52
CA GLY A 41 -2.09 15.20 -6.74
C GLY A 41 -0.74 15.56 -7.36
N SER A 42 0.08 16.38 -6.71
CA SER A 42 1.46 16.63 -7.14
C SER A 42 2.40 15.47 -6.76
N ASN A 43 3.60 15.45 -7.36
CA ASN A 43 4.63 14.44 -7.08
C ASN A 43 4.18 12.97 -7.27
N ILE A 44 3.32 12.73 -8.26
CA ILE A 44 2.90 11.39 -8.68
C ILE A 44 4.14 10.57 -9.04
N THR A 45 4.32 9.45 -8.35
CA THR A 45 5.42 8.52 -8.60
C THR A 45 5.00 7.09 -8.32
N VAL A 46 5.53 6.14 -9.10
CA VAL A 46 5.41 4.71 -8.80
C VAL A 46 6.57 4.34 -7.89
N ILE A 47 6.29 4.15 -6.60
CA ILE A 47 7.31 3.81 -5.59
C ILE A 47 7.65 2.33 -5.60
N MET A 48 6.76 1.48 -6.12
CA MET A 48 6.97 0.05 -6.19
C MET A 48 6.26 -0.54 -7.40
N LYS A 49 6.98 -1.35 -8.20
CA LYS A 49 6.40 -2.18 -9.27
C LYS A 49 6.30 -3.62 -8.82
N GLU A 50 5.12 -4.20 -8.99
CA GLU A 50 4.77 -5.57 -8.65
C GLU A 50 3.41 -5.91 -9.26
N ASP A 51 3.25 -7.14 -9.74
CA ASP A 51 2.05 -7.54 -10.48
C ASP A 51 0.85 -7.77 -9.53
N TYR A 52 -0.32 -7.23 -9.89
CA TYR A 52 -1.60 -7.54 -9.23
C TYR A 52 -1.61 -7.31 -7.71
N ILE A 53 -1.24 -6.11 -7.27
CA ILE A 53 -1.48 -5.69 -5.88
C ILE A 53 -2.95 -5.30 -5.73
N TRP A 54 -3.56 -5.75 -4.63
CA TRP A 54 -4.98 -5.49 -4.37
C TRP A 54 -5.20 -4.40 -3.33
N SER A 55 -4.56 -4.51 -2.17
CA SER A 55 -4.75 -3.58 -1.05
C SER A 55 -3.42 -3.08 -0.52
N VAL A 56 -3.46 -1.89 0.08
CA VAL A 56 -2.35 -1.28 0.82
C VAL A 56 -2.88 -0.67 2.12
N THR A 57 -2.14 -0.86 3.21
CA THR A 57 -2.35 -0.13 4.47
C THR A 57 -1.00 0.33 5.03
N LEU A 58 -1.01 1.39 5.83
CA LEU A 58 0.19 2.05 6.33
C LEU A 58 0.29 1.93 7.85
N ASP A 59 1.48 1.58 8.32
CA ASP A 59 1.93 1.73 9.70
C ASP A 59 2.91 2.90 9.72
N LEU A 60 2.38 4.09 10.03
CA LEU A 60 3.14 5.34 10.01
C LEU A 60 4.15 5.42 11.15
N GLU A 61 3.87 4.77 12.29
CA GLU A 61 4.77 4.76 13.45
C GLU A 61 6.05 3.98 13.13
N ASN A 62 5.90 2.82 12.50
CA ASN A 62 7.04 1.97 12.16
C ASN A 62 7.55 2.16 10.71
N SER A 63 6.96 3.10 9.97
CA SER A 63 7.31 3.41 8.57
C SER A 63 7.20 2.21 7.61
N TRP A 64 6.20 1.35 7.82
CA TRP A 64 5.89 0.21 6.95
C TRP A 64 4.61 0.44 6.15
N MET A 65 4.59 -0.04 4.91
CA MET A 65 3.36 -0.34 4.19
C MET A 65 3.18 -1.84 4.09
N TYR A 66 1.94 -2.30 4.25
CA TYR A 66 1.52 -3.69 4.11
C TYR A 66 0.62 -3.80 2.89
N TYR A 67 0.85 -4.82 2.06
CA TYR A 67 0.09 -5.03 0.83
C TYR A 67 -0.09 -6.50 0.55
N ASN A 68 -1.19 -6.85 -0.11
CA ASN A 68 -1.51 -8.25 -0.41
C ASN A 68 -1.43 -8.56 -1.91
N MET A 69 -1.01 -9.78 -2.19
CA MET A 69 -0.94 -10.36 -3.53
C MET A 69 -1.64 -11.72 -3.52
N ILE A 70 -2.61 -11.90 -4.43
CA ILE A 70 -3.31 -13.18 -4.54
C ILE A 70 -2.33 -14.29 -4.89
N GLY A 71 -2.46 -15.42 -4.20
CA GLY A 71 -1.63 -16.61 -4.41
C GLY A 71 -0.22 -16.53 -3.83
N ILE A 72 0.19 -15.38 -3.28
CA ILE A 72 1.51 -15.19 -2.65
C ILE A 72 1.37 -14.93 -1.15
N GLY A 73 0.53 -13.98 -0.76
CA GLY A 73 0.30 -13.63 0.65
C GLY A 73 0.39 -12.13 0.94
N ILE A 74 0.66 -11.81 2.20
CA ILE A 74 0.86 -10.44 2.68
C ILE A 74 2.36 -10.14 2.66
N LYS A 75 2.71 -8.98 2.15
CA LYS A 75 4.08 -8.45 2.13
C LYS A 75 4.11 -7.12 2.86
N ARG A 76 5.31 -6.69 3.24
CA ARG A 76 5.58 -5.32 3.67
C ARG A 76 6.77 -4.72 2.93
N ALA A 77 6.83 -3.40 2.93
CA ALA A 77 7.95 -2.62 2.42
C ALA A 77 7.98 -1.28 3.17
N SER A 78 9.12 -0.59 3.17
CA SER A 78 9.22 0.77 3.68
C SER A 78 8.23 1.69 2.93
N LEU A 79 7.77 2.78 3.54
CA LEU A 79 6.81 3.73 2.93
C LEU A 79 7.26 4.34 1.59
N ASN A 80 8.52 4.19 1.21
CA ASN A 80 9.10 4.62 -0.07
C ASN A 80 9.24 3.48 -1.11
N GLY A 81 8.80 2.25 -0.79
CA GLY A 81 8.93 1.08 -1.65
C GLY A 81 10.20 0.24 -1.50
N SER A 82 11.13 0.62 -0.62
CA SER A 82 12.36 -0.15 -0.31
C SER A 82 12.10 -1.27 0.71
N ASP A 83 13.14 -2.05 1.01
CA ASP A 83 13.17 -3.03 2.12
C ASP A 83 11.99 -4.00 2.13
N ARG A 84 11.80 -4.68 1.01
CA ARG A 84 10.63 -5.55 0.78
C ARG A 84 10.80 -6.88 1.49
N GLU A 85 9.77 -7.28 2.22
CA GLU A 85 9.72 -8.54 2.93
C GLU A 85 8.39 -9.25 2.72
N ILE A 86 8.44 -10.58 2.60
CA ILE A 86 7.25 -11.41 2.62
C ILE A 86 6.90 -11.69 4.08
N ILE A 87 5.69 -11.31 4.49
CA ILE A 87 5.17 -11.71 5.80
C ILE A 87 4.61 -13.11 5.64
N GLN A 88 5.49 -14.08 5.83
CA GLN A 88 5.05 -15.44 6.02
C GLN A 88 4.39 -15.48 7.40
N LEU A 89 3.08 -15.71 7.45
CA LEU A 89 2.46 -16.24 8.65
C LEU A 89 3.19 -17.55 8.94
N LYS A 90 4.20 -17.51 9.82
CA LYS A 90 4.76 -18.73 10.37
C LYS A 90 3.55 -19.44 10.96
N LYS A 91 3.23 -20.64 10.44
CA LYS A 91 2.29 -21.55 11.12
C LYS A 91 2.67 -21.45 12.61
N HIS A 92 1.67 -21.22 13.46
CA HIS A 92 1.75 -20.91 14.90
C HIS A 92 1.90 -19.41 15.25
N GLN A 93 0.84 -18.63 15.05
CA GLN A 93 -0.09 -18.16 16.11
C GLN A 93 -0.99 -17.08 15.49
N ILE A 94 -2.26 -17.42 15.31
CA ILE A 94 -3.28 -16.41 14.99
C ILE A 94 -3.55 -15.67 16.30
N VAL A 95 -3.15 -14.41 16.40
CA VAL A 95 -3.78 -13.47 17.31
C VAL A 95 -4.54 -12.49 16.42
N ALA A 96 -5.86 -12.68 16.35
CA ALA A 96 -6.73 -11.63 15.86
C ALA A 96 -6.62 -10.46 16.84
N VAL A 97 -6.17 -9.30 16.38
CA VAL A 97 -6.26 -8.07 17.17
C VAL A 97 -7.50 -7.34 16.70
N THR A 98 -8.55 -7.41 17.51
CA THR A 98 -9.69 -6.49 17.39
C THR A 98 -9.20 -5.11 17.86
N PHE A 99 -9.53 -4.04 17.12
CA PHE A 99 -9.24 -2.68 17.55
C PHE A 99 -10.18 -2.30 18.71
N GLY A 100 -9.62 -2.09 19.89
CA GLY A 100 -10.24 -1.30 20.94
C GLY A 100 -9.94 0.17 20.68
N MET A 101 -10.99 0.96 20.48
CA MET A 101 -10.90 2.43 20.43
C MET A 101 -10.53 2.97 21.82
N PHE A 102 -9.56 3.88 21.86
CA PHE A 102 -9.54 5.01 22.78
C PHE A 102 -9.30 6.27 21.96
#